data_AF-A0A7C9CXL7-F1
#
_entry.id   AF-A0A7C9CXL7-F1
#
_cell.length_a   1.000
_cell.length_b   1.000
_cell.length_c   1.000
_cell.angle_alpha   90.00
_cell.angle_beta   90.00
_cell.angle_gamma   90.00
#
_symmetry.space_group_name_H-M   'P 1'
#
loop_
_entity.id
_entity.type
_entity.pdbx_description
1 polymer ?
#
loop_
_entity_poly.entity_id
_entity_poly.type
_entity_poly.pdbx_seq_one_letter_code
_entity_poly.pdbx_strand_id
1 'polypeptide(L)'
;MAGVINGGLAESLRLVISDIVKISNFRDFIKKDCTDLGRRISLLSHLVEEIIDSGQLDNDDGSSSSSSSSSSSSSSCFFDLLIALQDAKRLLLAAASFDLN
;
A
#
# COMPACT_ATOMS: atom_id res chain seq x y z
N MET A 1 23.90 1.28 -5.47
CA MET A 1 23.10 1.76 -4.31
C MET A 1 21.60 1.79 -4.64
N ALA A 2 21.07 0.82 -5.41
CA ALA A 2 19.65 0.76 -5.79
C ALA A 2 18.85 -0.28 -4.98
N GLY A 3 19.51 -1.30 -4.40
CA GLY A 3 18.83 -2.30 -3.55
C GLY A 3 18.25 -1.77 -2.23
N VAL A 4 18.61 -0.55 -1.80
CA VAL A 4 18.12 0.03 -0.54
C VAL A 4 16.75 0.72 -0.70
N ILE A 5 16.44 1.25 -1.90
CA ILE A 5 15.20 1.99 -2.15
C ILE A 5 13.99 1.07 -2.37
N ASN A 6 14.18 -0.10 -2.99
CA ASN A 6 13.06 -1.01 -3.30
C ASN A 6 12.62 -1.86 -2.10
N GLY A 7 13.56 -2.33 -1.26
CA GLY A 7 13.22 -2.92 0.04
C GLY A 7 12.47 -1.93 0.96
N GLY A 8 12.74 -0.63 0.81
CA GLY A 8 12.02 0.42 1.51
C GLY A 8 10.55 0.58 1.06
N LEU A 9 10.25 0.38 -0.23
CA LEU A 9 8.88 0.50 -0.75
C LEU A 9 7.98 -0.64 -0.26
N ALA A 10 8.48 -1.87 -0.31
CA ALA A 10 7.78 -3.05 0.19
C ALA A 10 7.41 -2.91 1.68
N GLU A 11 8.38 -2.51 2.50
CA GLU A 11 8.16 -2.27 3.92
C GLU A 11 7.19 -1.11 4.15
N SER A 12 7.30 -0.02 3.37
CA SER A 12 6.38 1.11 3.45
C SER A 12 4.93 0.71 3.15
N LEU A 13 4.70 -0.14 2.13
CA LEU A 13 3.37 -0.65 1.80
C LEU A 13 2.79 -1.48 2.95
N ARG A 14 3.57 -2.43 3.49
CA ARG A 14 3.16 -3.26 4.63
C ARG A 14 2.79 -2.40 5.85
N LEU A 15 3.64 -1.42 6.18
CA LEU A 15 3.41 -0.52 7.31
C LEU A 15 2.12 0.31 7.13
N VAL A 16 1.92 0.89 5.95
CA VAL A 16 0.73 1.70 5.68
C VAL A 16 -0.55 0.86 5.73
N ILE A 17 -0.56 -0.35 5.16
CA ILE A 17 -1.71 -1.27 5.23
C ILE A 17 -2.00 -1.64 6.69
N SER A 18 -0.97 -2.01 7.46
CA SER A 18 -1.12 -2.34 8.89
C SER A 18 -1.72 -1.18 9.69
N ASP A 19 -1.27 0.04 9.42
CA ASP A 19 -1.79 1.24 10.08
C ASP A 19 -3.24 1.49 9.74
N ILE A 20 -3.64 1.35 8.47
CA ILE A 20 -5.03 1.51 8.02
C ILE A 20 -5.96 0.53 8.74
N VAL A 21 -5.55 -0.74 8.86
CA VAL A 21 -6.34 -1.79 9.52
C VAL A 21 -6.53 -1.51 11.02
N LYS A 22 -5.58 -0.81 11.67
CA LYS A 22 -5.68 -0.44 13.08
C LYS A 22 -6.64 0.74 13.33
N ILE A 23 -6.94 1.55 12.31
CA ILE A 23 -7.91 2.64 12.45
C ILE A 23 -9.30 2.01 12.57
N SER A 24 -9.89 2.06 13.77
CA SER A 24 -11.19 1.42 14.05
C SER A 24 -12.19 2.32 14.76
N ASN A 25 -11.82 3.57 15.05
CA ASN A 25 -12.63 4.49 15.83
C ASN A 25 -13.46 5.41 14.93
N PHE A 26 -14.46 4.86 14.26
CA PHE A 26 -15.35 5.63 13.38
C PHE A 26 -16.75 5.78 13.98
N ARG A 27 -17.40 6.92 13.72
CA ARG A 27 -18.80 7.17 14.12
C ARG A 27 -19.78 6.47 13.19
N ASP A 28 -20.93 6.04 13.71
CA ASP A 28 -21.83 5.07 13.05
C ASP A 28 -22.24 5.43 11.62
N PHE A 29 -22.43 6.71 11.29
CA PHE A 29 -22.80 7.15 9.93
C PHE A 29 -21.69 6.91 8.89
N ILE A 30 -20.43 7.13 9.26
CA ILE A 30 -19.26 7.00 8.35
C ILE A 30 -18.58 5.64 8.55
N LYS A 31 -18.80 5.00 9.71
CA LYS A 31 -18.20 3.75 10.14
C LYS A 31 -18.39 2.63 9.14
N LYS A 32 -19.57 2.51 8.53
CA LYS A 32 -19.82 1.47 7.52
C LYS A 32 -18.83 1.58 6.36
N ASP A 33 -18.72 2.77 5.77
CA ASP A 33 -17.90 2.98 4.57
C ASP A 33 -16.41 2.97 4.89
N CYS A 34 -16.00 3.55 6.02
CA CYS A 34 -14.60 3.49 6.48
C CYS A 34 -14.17 2.07 6.87
N THR A 35 -15.04 1.29 7.51
CA THR A 35 -14.75 -0.11 7.84
C THR A 35 -14.69 -0.97 6.58
N ASP A 36 -15.59 -0.74 5.62
CA ASP A 36 -15.58 -1.44 4.34
C ASP A 36 -14.30 -1.13 3.55
N LEU A 37 -13.89 0.13 3.50
CA LEU A 37 -12.62 0.54 2.88
C LEU A 37 -11.42 -0.12 3.56
N GLY A 38 -11.35 -0.07 4.90
CA GLY A 38 -10.29 -0.72 5.67
C GLY A 38 -10.21 -2.24 5.43
N ARG A 39 -11.36 -2.91 5.31
CA ARG A 39 -11.43 -4.34 4.95
C ARG A 39 -10.91 -4.60 3.54
N ARG A 40 -11.32 -3.81 2.54
CA ARG A 40 -10.81 -3.94 1.16
C ARG A 40 -9.30 -3.76 1.11
N ILE A 41 -8.76 -2.81 1.86
CA ILE A 41 -7.32 -2.57 1.95
C ILE A 41 -6.61 -3.72 2.67
N SER A 42 -7.21 -4.31 3.70
CA SER A 42 -6.66 -5.50 4.36
C SER A 42 -6.50 -6.68 3.42
N LEU A 43 -7.43 -6.87 2.47
CA LEU A 43 -7.33 -7.94 1.47
C LEU A 43 -6.16 -7.71 0.50
N LEU A 44 -5.77 -6.46 0.26
CA LEU A 44 -4.59 -6.12 -0.54
C LEU A 44 -3.28 -6.51 0.14
N SER A 45 -3.27 -6.72 1.48
CA SER A 45 -2.05 -7.13 2.20
C SER A 45 -1.47 -8.43 1.63
N HIS A 46 -2.33 -9.42 1.39
CA HIS A 46 -1.90 -10.72 0.85
C HIS A 46 -1.35 -10.58 -0.56
N LEU A 47 -1.99 -9.77 -1.41
CA LEU A 47 -1.49 -9.50 -2.76
C LEU A 47 -0.13 -8.81 -2.74
N VAL A 48 0.04 -7.82 -1.86
CA VAL A 48 1.33 -7.11 -1.70
C VAL A 48 2.40 -8.05 -1.18
N GLU A 49 2.07 -8.92 -0.22
CA GLU A 49 2.99 -9.95 0.30
C GLU A 49 3.43 -10.93 -0.79
N GLU A 50 2.50 -11.45 -1.60
CA GLU A 50 2.80 -12.35 -2.71
C GLU A 50 3.69 -11.69 -3.78
N ILE A 51 3.44 -10.42 -4.09
CA ILE A 51 4.24 -9.66 -5.05
C ILE A 51 5.66 -9.43 -4.52
N ILE A 52 5.81 -9.09 -3.24
CA ILE A 52 7.12 -8.94 -2.59
C ILE A 52 7.86 -10.28 -2.62
N ASP A 53 7.20 -11.38 -2.22
CA ASP A 53 7.80 -12.71 -2.16
C ASP A 53 8.23 -13.24 -3.54
N SER A 54 7.53 -12.82 -4.60
CA SER A 54 7.90 -13.13 -5.99
C SER A 54 9.17 -12.40 -6.48
N GLY A 55 9.76 -11.51 -5.68
CA GLY A 55 10.95 -10.73 -6.02
C GLY A 55 10.71 -9.70 -7.13
N GLN A 56 9.46 -9.44 -7.51
CA GLN A 56 9.12 -8.52 -8.62
C GLN A 56 9.53 -7.06 -8.32
N LEU A 57 9.73 -6.74 -7.04
CA LEU A 57 10.25 -5.46 -6.56
C LEU A 57 11.80 -5.41 -6.51
N ASP A 58 12.48 -6.56 -6.58
CA ASP A 58 13.94 -6.70 -6.47
C ASP A 58 14.66 -6.85 -7.83
N ASN A 59 13.94 -7.17 -8.91
CA ASN A 59 14.50 -7.57 -10.21
C ASN A 59 14.84 -6.40 -11.19
N ASP A 60 15.48 -5.33 -10.72
CA ASP A 60 16.03 -4.28 -11.61
C ASP A 60 17.58 -4.29 -11.68
N ASP A 61 18.24 -5.38 -11.28
CA ASP A 61 19.69 -5.52 -11.40
C ASP A 61 20.11 -6.17 -12.73
N GLY A 62 20.25 -5.32 -13.76
CA GLY A 62 21.42 -5.29 -14.65
C GLY A 62 21.88 -6.52 -15.45
N SER A 63 21.19 -7.66 -15.45
CA SER A 63 21.61 -8.82 -16.24
C SER A 63 20.67 -9.07 -17.43
N SER A 64 21.26 -8.87 -18.60
CA SER A 64 20.70 -8.99 -19.93
C SER A 64 20.04 -10.36 -20.16
N SER A 65 18.74 -10.37 -20.45
CA SER A 65 18.04 -11.34 -21.32
C SER A 65 16.55 -10.95 -21.46
N SER A 66 16.24 -10.24 -22.55
CA SER A 66 14.93 -10.24 -23.25
C SER A 66 13.63 -10.20 -22.41
N SER A 67 13.22 -9.00 -21.96
CA SER A 67 11.80 -8.52 -21.92
C SER A 67 11.70 -7.18 -21.18
N SER A 68 12.40 -6.16 -21.69
CA SER A 68 12.49 -4.82 -21.08
C SER A 68 11.37 -3.89 -21.59
N SER A 69 10.18 -4.02 -20.99
CA SER A 69 9.14 -2.99 -21.06
C SER A 69 8.21 -2.97 -19.83
N SER A 70 8.24 -4.00 -18.98
CA SER A 70 7.27 -4.16 -17.89
C SER A 70 7.77 -3.70 -16.52
N SER A 71 9.08 -3.80 -16.23
CA SER A 71 9.62 -3.59 -14.88
C SER A 71 9.51 -2.15 -14.38
N SER A 72 9.79 -1.15 -15.24
CA SER A 72 9.66 0.27 -14.88
C SER A 72 8.19 0.70 -14.68
N SER A 73 7.25 0.06 -15.39
CA SER A 73 5.82 0.31 -15.21
C SER A 73 5.25 -0.36 -13.95
N SER A 74 5.82 -1.48 -13.53
CA SER A 74 5.46 -2.15 -12.27
C SER A 74 5.95 -1.35 -11.07
N SER A 75 7.20 -0.86 -11.05
CA SER A 75 7.68 -0.04 -9.93
C SER A 75 6.89 1.28 -9.79
N SER A 76 6.45 1.88 -10.90
CA SER A 76 5.56 3.04 -10.86
C SER A 76 4.18 2.70 -10.29
N CYS A 77 3.59 1.55 -10.62
CA CYS A 77 2.26 1.20 -10.11
C CYS A 77 2.26 0.91 -8.60
N PHE A 78 3.33 0.33 -8.05
CA PHE A 78 3.48 0.15 -6.61
C PHE A 78 3.71 1.46 -5.87
N PHE A 79 4.42 2.39 -6.50
CA PHE A 79 4.57 3.74 -5.95
C PHE A 79 3.25 4.50 -5.94
N ASP A 80 2.46 4.43 -7.03
CA ASP A 80 1.12 5.00 -7.09
C ASP A 80 0.18 4.36 -6.06
N LEU A 81 0.27 3.04 -5.88
CA LEU A 81 -0.46 2.32 -4.84
C LEU A 81 -0.08 2.81 -3.44
N LEU A 82 1.21 3.01 -3.17
CA LEU A 82 1.68 3.55 -1.89
C LEU A 82 1.07 4.94 -1.64
N ILE A 83 1.07 5.83 -2.64
CA ILE A 83 0.47 7.16 -2.53
C ILE A 83 -1.03 7.05 -2.24
N ALA A 84 -1.75 6.23 -3.01
CA ALA A 84 -3.19 6.03 -2.82
C ALA A 84 -3.53 5.48 -1.44
N LEU A 85 -2.72 4.56 -0.92
CA LEU A 85 -2.87 4.02 0.44
C LEU A 85 -2.55 5.07 1.51
N GLN A 86 -1.53 5.91 1.31
CA GLN A 86 -1.26 7.03 2.22
C GLN A 86 -2.43 8.02 2.28
N ASP A 87 -3.05 8.33 1.14
CA ASP A 87 -4.20 9.22 1.09
C ASP A 87 -5.44 8.57 1.72
N ALA A 88 -5.66 7.26 1.50
CA ALA A 88 -6.69 6.50 2.21
C ALA A 88 -6.47 6.52 3.73
N LYS A 89 -5.23 6.34 4.20
CA LYS A 89 -4.88 6.47 5.62
C LYS A 89 -5.22 7.85 6.17
N ARG A 90 -4.86 8.93 5.45
CA ARG A 90 -5.19 10.31 5.84
C ARG A 90 -6.70 10.53 5.92
N LEU A 91 -7.45 10.04 4.94
CA LEU A 91 -8.91 10.11 4.92
C LEU A 91 -9.52 9.38 6.14
N LEU A 92 -9.04 8.18 6.45
CA LEU A 92 -9.52 7.40 7.59
C LEU A 92 -9.15 8.05 8.93
N LEU A 93 -7.97 8.64 9.06
CA LEU A 93 -7.60 9.40 10.25
C LEU A 93 -8.49 10.64 10.42
N ALA A 94 -8.74 11.39 9.35
CA ALA A 94 -9.65 12.51 9.37
C ALA A 94 -11.08 12.05 9.77
N ALA A 95 -11.57 10.97 9.16
CA ALA A 95 -12.85 10.33 9.48
C ALA A 95 -12.95 9.92 10.96
N ALA A 96 -11.86 9.39 11.53
CA ALA A 96 -11.79 8.98 12.94
C ALA A 96 -11.70 10.18 13.89
N SER A 97 -11.16 11.31 13.45
CA SER A 97 -11.05 12.56 14.23
C SER A 97 -12.28 13.46 14.16
N PHE A 98 -13.29 13.14 13.33
CA PHE A 98 -14.52 13.92 13.30
C PHE A 98 -15.28 13.79 14.64
N ASP A 99 -15.08 14.79 15.49
CA ASP A 99 -16.02 15.13 16.56
C ASP A 99 -17.12 16.02 15.98
N LEU A 100 -18.34 15.48 15.91
CA LEU A 100 -19.54 16.31 15.81
C LEU A 100 -19.88 16.76 17.24
N ASN A 101 -19.15 17.76 17.74
CA ASN A 101 -19.52 18.62 18.88
C ASN A 101 -18.61 19.85 18.97
#